data_AF-A0A348N562-F1
#
_entry.id   AF-A0A348N562-F1
#
_cell.length_a   1.000
_cell.length_b   1.000
_cell.length_c   1.000
_cell.angle_alpha   90.00
_cell.angle_beta   90.00
_cell.angle_gamma   90.00
#
_symmetry.space_group_name_H-M   'P 1'
#
loop_
_entity.id
_entity.type
_entity.pdbx_description
1 polymer ?
#
loop_
_entity_poly.entity_id
_entity_poly.type
_entity_poly.pdbx_seq_one_letter_code
_entity_poly.pdbx_strand_id
1 'polypeptide(L)' 'MAKTLEDDFKELEEIINDMEQEGVALEKSFELYEKGMKKLKSVSDKIESVEKKVVKLQEDGSFEPFSE' A
#
# COMPACT_ATOMS: atom_id res chain seq x y z
N MET A 1 -17.30 4.90 1.95
CA MET A 1 -16.12 5.75 2.20
C MET A 1 -14.94 5.09 1.49
N ALA A 2 -14.09 5.85 0.81
CA ALA A 2 -12.89 5.28 0.19
C ALA A 2 -11.89 4.88 1.28
N LYS A 3 -11.28 3.69 1.18
CA LYS A 3 -10.21 3.26 2.10
C LYS A 3 -9.02 4.22 1.99
N THR A 4 -8.48 4.63 3.14
CA THR A 4 -7.27 5.45 3.21
C THR A 4 -6.01 4.60 3.01
N LEU A 5 -4.86 5.26 2.86
CA LEU A 5 -3.57 4.57 2.83
C LEU A 5 -3.25 3.91 4.19
N GLU A 6 -3.68 4.53 5.29
CA GLU A 6 -3.53 4.00 6.65
C GLU A 6 -4.36 2.73 6.85
N ASP A 7 -5.58 2.68 6.29
CA ASP A 7 -6.41 1.47 6.29
C ASP A 7 -5.72 0.33 5.52
N ASP A 8 -5.07 0.67 4.40
CA ASP A 8 -4.35 -0.32 3.61
C ASP A 8 -3.11 -0.88 4.35
N PHE A 9 -2.40 -0.04 5.11
CA PHE A 9 -1.29 -0.48 5.96
C PHE A 9 -1.75 -1.35 7.13
N LYS A 10 -2.87 -1.00 7.79
CA LYS A 10 -3.46 -1.84 8.85
C LYS A 10 -3.79 -3.23 8.34
N GLU A 11 -4.39 -3.33 7.15
CA GLU A 11 -4.67 -4.64 6.54
C GLU A 11 -3.41 -5.43 6.18
N LEU A 12 -2.31 -4.75 5.84
CA LEU A 12 -1.02 -5.41 5.61
C LEU A 12 -0.44 -5.95 6.93
N GLU A 13 -0.52 -5.18 8.01
CA GLU A 13 -0.13 -5.61 9.36
C GLU A 13 -0.96 -6.80 9.84
N GLU A 14 -2.28 -6.79 9.59
CA GLU A 14 -3.15 -7.94 9.89
C GLU A 14 -2.70 -9.20 9.13
N ILE A 15 -2.36 -9.08 7.84
CA ILE A 15 -1.87 -10.22 7.05
C ILE A 15 -0.54 -10.75 7.61
N ILE A 16 0.36 -9.87 8.03
CA ILE A 16 1.64 -10.27 8.63
C ILE A 16 1.40 -10.97 9.98
N ASN A 17 0.55 -10.40 10.83
CA ASN A 17 0.19 -11.00 12.11
C ASN A 17 -0.45 -12.39 11.93
N ASP A 18 -1.33 -12.55 10.93
CA ASP A 18 -1.93 -13.84 10.58
C ASP A 18 -0.88 -14.85 10.12
N MET A 19 0.14 -14.41 9.36
CA MET A 19 1.25 -15.27 8.92
C MET A 19 2.19 -15.70 10.06
N GLU A 20 2.33 -14.87 11.09
CA GLU A 20 3.19 -15.13 12.25
C GLU A 20 2.53 -16.01 13.31
N GLN A 21 1.23 -16.29 13.20
CA GLN A 21 0.55 -17.16 14.15
C GLN A 21 1.11 -18.58 14.14
N GLU A 22 1.37 -19.11 15.33
CA GLU A 22 1.75 -20.51 15.49
C GLU A 22 0.64 -21.43 14.98
N GLY A 23 0.99 -22.37 14.12
CA GLY A 23 0.05 -23.35 13.57
C GLY A 23 -0.67 -22.93 12.29
N VAL A 24 -0.28 -21.82 11.66
CA VAL A 24 -0.73 -21.51 10.29
C VAL A 24 -0.29 -22.64 9.34
N ALA A 25 -1.26 -23.21 8.63
CA ALA A 25 -0.99 -24.23 7.62
C ALA A 25 -0.17 -23.63 6.47
N LEU A 26 0.75 -24.41 5.89
CA LEU A 26 1.64 -23.94 4.81
C LEU A 26 0.84 -23.39 3.61
N GLU A 27 -0.24 -24.06 3.24
CA GLU A 27 -1.17 -23.60 2.19
C GLU A 27 -1.76 -22.25 2.53
N LYS A 28 -2.11 -22.04 3.81
CA LYS A 28 -2.62 -20.77 4.29
C LYS A 28 -1.55 -19.67 4.28
N SER A 29 -0.30 -20.00 4.60
CA SER A 29 0.83 -19.08 4.47
C SER A 29 1.00 -18.60 3.03
N PHE A 30 0.86 -19.49 2.05
CA PHE A 30 0.94 -19.11 0.63
C PHE A 30 -0.21 -18.18 0.21
N GLU A 31 -1.44 -18.46 0.64
CA GLU A 31 -2.58 -17.57 0.39
C GLU A 31 -2.37 -16.17 1.02
N LEU A 32 -1.92 -16.13 2.28
CA LEU A 32 -1.66 -14.89 3.00
C LEU A 32 -0.52 -14.10 2.35
N TYR A 33 0.55 -14.78 1.93
CA TYR A 33 1.66 -14.18 1.21
C TYR A 33 1.21 -13.57 -0.12
N GLU A 34 0.44 -14.31 -0.94
CA GLU A 34 -0.08 -13.81 -2.20
C GLU A 34 -0.99 -12.59 -1.99
N LYS A 35 -1.86 -12.64 -0.97
CA LYS A 35 -2.73 -11.54 -0.57
C LYS A 35 -1.90 -10.31 -0.15
N GLY A 36 -0.89 -10.51 0.69
CA GLY A 36 0.03 -9.46 1.14
C GLY A 36 0.78 -8.80 -0.02
N MET A 37 1.29 -9.60 -0.96
CA MET A 37 1.99 -9.08 -2.15
C MET A 37 1.08 -8.28 -3.08
N LYS A 38 -0.15 -8.75 -3.33
CA LYS A 38 -1.14 -7.98 -4.11
C LYS A 38 -1.49 -6.67 -3.42
N LYS A 39 -1.65 -6.70 -2.09
CA LYS A 39 -1.96 -5.52 -1.29
C LYS A 39 -0.82 -4.51 -1.34
N LEU A 40 0.41 -4.96 -1.09
CA LEU A 40 1.62 -4.13 -1.16
C LEU A 40 1.76 -3.46 -2.52
N LYS A 41 1.52 -4.20 -3.61
CA LYS A 41 1.52 -3.64 -4.96
C LYS A 41 0.48 -2.53 -5.11
N SER A 42 -0.76 -2.78 -4.70
CA SER A 42 -1.84 -1.77 -4.78
C SER A 42 -1.53 -0.52 -3.96
N VAL A 43 -0.89 -0.67 -2.80
CA VAL A 43 -0.46 0.45 -1.95
C VAL A 43 0.63 1.25 -2.65
N SER A 44 1.63 0.57 -3.21
CA SER A 44 2.70 1.21 -3.99
C SER A 44 2.14 1.99 -5.18
N ASP A 45 1.20 1.40 -5.94
CA ASP A 45 0.58 2.05 -7.10
C ASP A 45 -0.23 3.31 -6.68
N LYS A 46 -0.89 3.27 -5.51
CA LYS A 46 -1.58 4.44 -4.96
C LYS A 46 -0.60 5.54 -4.58
N ILE A 47 0.52 5.20 -3.93
CA ILE A 47 1.57 6.15 -3.57
C ILE A 47 2.14 6.79 -4.84
N GLU A 48 2.49 5.99 -5.84
CA GLU A 48 3.00 6.50 -7.11
C GLU A 48 1.97 7.40 -7.82
N SER A 49 0.68 7.09 -7.72
CA SER A 49 -0.39 7.94 -8.25
C SER A 49 -0.47 9.29 -7.53
N VAL A 50 -0.30 9.30 -6.21
CA VAL A 50 -0.25 10.53 -5.40
C VAL A 50 1.02 11.31 -5.73
N GLU A 51 2.18 10.66 -5.78
CA GLU A 51 3.45 11.27 -6.20
C GLU A 51 3.33 11.90 -7.58
N LYS A 52 2.77 11.20 -8.58
CA LYS A 52 2.53 11.77 -9.92
C LYS A 52 1.55 12.95 -9.91
N LYS A 53 0.59 12.99 -8.99
CA LYS A 53 -0.33 14.12 -8.84
C LYS A 53 0.34 15.31 -8.15
N VAL A 54 1.26 15.05 -7.21
CA VAL A 54 2.10 16.07 -6.55
C VAL A 54 3.16 16.60 -7.53
N VAL A 55 3.75 15.72 -8.34
CA VAL A 55 4.74 16.03 -9.39
C VAL A 55 4.09 16.63 -10.64
N LYS A 56 2.75 16.60 -10.77
CA LYS A 56 2.04 17.41 -11.77
C LYS A 56 2.03 18.87 -11.33
N LEU A 57 3.23 19.44 -11.40
CA LEU A 57 3.57 20.81 -11.17
C LEU A 57 4.17 21.36 -12.48
N GLN A 58 3.29 22.13 -13.11
CA GLN A 58 3.27 23.07 -14.24
C GLN A 58 4.15 22.88 -15.49
N GLU A 59 3.61 23.35 -16.63
CA GLU A 59 4.21 23.29 -17.98
C GLU A 59 5.59 23.98 -18.10
N ASP A 60 6.08 24.64 -17.05
CA ASP A 60 7.36 25.35 -16.98
C ASP A 60 8.48 24.58 -16.23
N GLY A 61 8.18 23.41 -15.65
CA GLY A 61 9.17 22.57 -14.97
C GLY A 61 9.55 23.02 -13.56
N SER A 62 8.78 23.91 -12.93
CA SER A 62 8.95 24.28 -11.53
C SER A 62 8.35 23.24 -10.56
N PHE A 63 8.99 23.03 -9.42
CA PHE A 63 8.49 22.19 -8.33
C PHE A 63 8.02 23.10 -7.18
N GLU A 64 6.74 23.06 -6.83
CA GLU A 64 6.26 23.58 -5.55
C GLU A 64 5.92 22.41 -4.62
N PRO A 65 6.50 22.36 -3.42
CA PRO A 65 6.03 21.40 -2.41
C PRO A 65 4.55 21.63 -2.16
N PHE A 66 3.77 20.55 -2.05
CA PHE A 66 2.40 20.62 -1.55
C PHE A 66 2.45 21.28 -0.16
N SER A 67 2.06 22.54 -0.09
CA SER A 67 1.96 23.28 1.17
C SER A 67 0.51 23.22 1.65
N GLU A 68 0.39 22.88 2.93
CA GLU A 68 -0.85 22.61 3.68
C GLU A 68 -1.89 23.74 3.61
#